data_AF-A0A9P6H478-F1
#
_entry.id   AF-A0A9P6H478-F1
#
_cell.length_a   1.000
_cell.length_b   1.000
_cell.length_c   1.000
_cell.angle_alpha   90.00
_cell.angle_beta   90.00
_cell.angle_gamma   90.00
#
_symmetry.space_group_name_H-M   'P 1'
#
loop_
_entity.id
_entity.type
_entity.pdbx_description
1 polymer ?
#
loop_
_entity_poly.entity_id
_entity_poly.type
_entity_poly.pdbx_seq_one_letter_code
_entity_poly.pdbx_strand_id
1 'polypeptide(L)'
;MSGGINPTTPQLKAVKSLMDAYLTLDVKNVKPFVSKDFKFQTFPKIDQHPVEARDAHFERYGALFSSLRKIEITYHEVIEAPGRVIFHATADIVTADGTELDYDTLAILDLVEEDGGLKISKFRDFSDPEKRHRLHGWAAETLAKGEA
;
A
#
# COMPACT_ATOMS: atom_id res chain seq x y z
N MET A 1 -9.31 1.36 21.27
CA MET A 1 -9.78 2.16 20.12
C MET A 1 -8.74 1.98 19.04
N SER A 2 -9.03 1.23 17.98
CA SER A 2 -8.16 1.16 16.80
C SER A 2 -8.27 2.51 16.09
N GLY A 3 -7.18 3.27 16.08
CA GLY A 3 -7.17 4.68 15.65
C GLY A 3 -6.95 4.77 14.15
N GLY A 4 -8.02 4.84 13.35
CA GLY A 4 -7.90 5.10 11.92
C GLY A 4 -7.28 6.47 11.60
N ILE A 5 -6.85 6.68 10.36
CA ILE A 5 -6.38 8.00 9.90
C ILE A 5 -7.53 9.02 10.05
N ASN A 6 -7.37 10.00 10.93
CA ASN A 6 -8.36 11.06 11.13
C ASN A 6 -8.11 12.21 10.14
N PRO A 7 -8.97 12.44 9.13
CA PRO A 7 -8.67 13.32 7.99
C PRO A 7 -8.94 14.81 8.32
N THR A 8 -8.29 15.35 9.33
CA THR A 8 -8.48 16.74 9.79
C THR A 8 -7.68 17.77 8.96
N THR A 9 -6.55 17.36 8.37
CA THR A 9 -5.70 18.21 7.53
C THR A 9 -5.78 17.81 6.04
N PRO A 10 -5.40 18.70 5.10
CA PRO A 10 -5.31 18.32 3.68
C PRO A 10 -4.41 17.12 3.42
N GLN A 11 -3.32 16.98 4.17
CA GLN A 11 -2.37 15.88 4.02
C GLN A 11 -2.95 14.56 4.55
N LEU A 12 -3.59 14.55 5.73
CA LEU A 12 -4.25 13.34 6.25
C LEU A 12 -5.45 12.95 5.40
N LYS A 13 -6.16 13.92 4.79
CA LYS A 13 -7.22 13.64 3.80
C LYS A 13 -6.64 12.92 2.58
N ALA A 14 -5.56 13.42 2.00
CA ALA A 14 -4.93 12.81 0.83
C ALA A 14 -4.46 11.38 1.11
N VAL A 15 -3.82 11.16 2.26
CA VAL A 15 -3.36 9.82 2.65
C VAL A 15 -4.53 8.88 2.95
N LYS A 16 -5.55 9.33 3.70
CA LYS A 16 -6.75 8.53 3.92
C LYS A 16 -7.42 8.14 2.59
N SER A 17 -7.57 9.08 1.65
CA SER A 17 -8.17 8.79 0.34
C SER A 17 -7.36 7.76 -0.46
N LEU A 18 -6.03 7.84 -0.42
CA LEU A 18 -5.18 6.81 -1.03
C LEU A 18 -5.41 5.45 -0.37
N MET A 19 -5.39 5.37 0.96
CA MET A 19 -5.53 4.10 1.68
C MET A 19 -6.93 3.49 1.48
N ASP A 20 -7.99 4.29 1.54
CA ASP A 20 -9.35 3.85 1.24
C ASP A 20 -9.44 3.31 -0.21
N ALA A 21 -8.71 3.91 -1.16
CA ALA A 21 -8.64 3.42 -2.53
C ALA A 21 -7.89 2.08 -2.65
N TYR A 22 -6.82 1.85 -1.88
CA TYR A 22 -6.16 0.53 -1.83
C TYR A 22 -7.13 -0.57 -1.36
N LEU A 23 -8.03 -0.24 -0.42
CA LEU A 23 -9.01 -1.19 0.12
C LEU A 23 -10.11 -1.56 -0.88
N THR A 24 -10.25 -0.84 -2.00
CA THR A 24 -11.19 -1.24 -3.07
C THR A 24 -10.65 -2.34 -3.96
N LEU A 25 -9.37 -2.72 -3.80
CA LEU A 25 -8.70 -3.73 -4.63
C LEU A 25 -8.80 -3.43 -6.15
N ASP A 26 -8.75 -2.14 -6.52
CA ASP A 26 -8.74 -1.71 -7.92
C ASP A 26 -7.75 -0.55 -8.10
N VAL A 27 -6.70 -0.79 -8.88
CA VAL A 27 -5.67 0.20 -9.18
C VAL A 27 -6.22 1.45 -9.87
N LYS A 28 -7.38 1.38 -10.55
CA LYS A 28 -8.05 2.55 -11.13
C LYS A 28 -8.47 3.55 -10.07
N ASN A 29 -8.84 3.08 -8.88
CA ASN A 29 -9.23 3.95 -7.76
C ASN A 29 -8.00 4.53 -7.05
N VAL A 30 -6.85 3.87 -7.14
CA VAL A 30 -5.58 4.34 -6.54
C VAL A 30 -4.91 5.42 -7.39
N LYS A 31 -4.97 5.28 -8.72
CA LYS A 31 -4.30 6.15 -9.70
C LYS A 31 -4.48 7.66 -9.48
N PRO A 32 -5.67 8.17 -9.12
CA PRO A 32 -5.89 9.60 -8.90
C PRO A 32 -5.14 10.17 -7.69
N PHE A 33 -4.67 9.35 -6.74
CA PHE A 33 -4.08 9.82 -5.49
C PHE A 33 -2.55 9.76 -5.45
N VAL A 34 -1.92 9.18 -6.48
CA VAL A 34 -0.46 9.16 -6.61
C VAL A 34 0.00 10.13 -7.68
N SER A 35 1.18 10.73 -7.50
CA SER A 35 1.75 11.64 -8.47
C SER A 35 2.22 10.90 -9.73
N LYS A 36 2.39 11.63 -10.83
CA LYS A 36 2.99 11.09 -12.07
C LYS A 36 4.40 10.51 -11.86
N ASP A 37 5.20 11.14 -11.00
CA ASP A 37 6.59 10.72 -10.70
C ASP A 37 6.71 9.74 -9.51
N PHE A 38 5.60 9.09 -9.13
CA PHE A 38 5.52 8.24 -7.95
C PHE A 38 6.59 7.14 -7.91
N LYS A 39 7.12 6.90 -6.70
CA LYS A 39 8.05 5.81 -6.41
C LYS A 39 7.59 4.98 -5.21
N PHE A 40 7.56 3.66 -5.37
CA PHE A 40 7.37 2.71 -4.27
C PHE A 40 8.71 2.06 -3.91
N GLN A 41 8.95 1.89 -2.60
CA GLN A 41 10.17 1.30 -2.08
C GLN A 41 9.84 0.43 -0.88
N THR A 42 10.37 -0.79 -0.87
CA THR A 42 10.21 -1.71 0.26
C THR A 42 11.50 -1.81 1.08
N PHE A 43 11.34 -1.95 2.39
CA PHE A 43 12.38 -2.10 3.38
C PHE A 43 12.05 -3.24 4.37
N PRO A 44 13.06 -3.86 5.01
CA PRO A 44 14.49 -3.73 4.68
C PRO A 44 14.75 -4.18 3.23
N LYS A 45 15.81 -3.65 2.62
CA LYS A 45 16.23 -4.07 1.29
C LYS A 45 16.83 -5.47 1.39
N ILE A 46 15.96 -6.46 1.32
CA ILE A 46 16.36 -7.85 1.13
C ILE A 46 16.47 -8.03 -0.37
N ASP A 47 17.59 -8.58 -0.82
CA ASP A 47 18.18 -8.39 -2.13
C ASP A 47 17.20 -8.27 -3.33
N GLN A 48 17.55 -7.37 -4.26
CA GLN A 48 16.98 -7.17 -5.60
C GLN A 48 15.61 -6.50 -5.75
N HIS A 49 14.87 -6.15 -4.70
CA HIS A 49 13.64 -5.36 -4.91
C HIS A 49 13.99 -3.92 -5.37
N PRO A 50 13.72 -3.56 -6.64
CA PRO A 50 14.09 -2.26 -7.17
C PRO A 50 13.16 -1.18 -6.62
N VAL A 51 13.57 0.07 -6.78
CA VAL A 51 12.63 1.18 -6.64
C VAL A 51 11.60 1.05 -7.76
N GLU A 52 10.34 0.84 -7.41
CA GLU A 52 9.28 0.68 -8.39
C GLU A 52 8.81 2.05 -8.87
N ALA A 53 8.83 2.24 -10.19
CA ALA A 53 8.13 3.37 -10.80
C ALA A 53 6.62 3.14 -10.76
N ARG A 54 5.85 4.23 -10.82
CA ARG A 54 4.38 4.24 -10.81
C ARG A 54 3.72 3.12 -11.62
N ASP A 55 4.06 2.99 -12.90
CA ASP A 55 3.38 2.04 -13.77
C ASP A 55 3.74 0.59 -13.41
N ALA A 56 5.00 0.31 -13.09
CA ALA A 56 5.44 -1.00 -12.63
C ALA A 56 4.77 -1.39 -11.30
N HIS A 57 4.64 -0.44 -10.38
CA HIS A 57 3.92 -0.64 -9.11
C HIS A 57 2.45 -1.00 -9.36
N PHE A 58 1.78 -0.29 -10.28
CA PHE A 58 0.38 -0.56 -10.60
C PHE A 58 0.15 -1.86 -11.36
N GLU A 59 1.07 -2.27 -12.23
CA GLU A 59 1.01 -3.57 -12.88
C GLU A 59 1.09 -4.69 -11.84
N ARG A 60 2.08 -4.62 -10.95
CA ARG A 60 2.27 -5.60 -9.88
C ARG A 60 1.08 -5.63 -8.90
N TYR A 61 0.63 -4.47 -8.44
CA TYR A 61 -0.51 -4.40 -7.52
C TYR A 61 -1.83 -4.78 -8.19
N GLY A 62 -1.99 -4.54 -9.48
CA GLY A 62 -3.16 -5.00 -10.24
C GLY A 62 -3.27 -6.52 -10.22
N ALA A 63 -2.17 -7.23 -10.47
CA ALA A 63 -2.10 -8.69 -10.38
C ALA A 63 -2.30 -9.22 -8.95
N LEU A 64 -1.76 -8.52 -7.95
CA LEU A 64 -2.01 -8.87 -6.55
C LEU A 64 -3.49 -8.69 -6.20
N PHE A 65 -4.08 -7.55 -6.51
CA PHE A 65 -5.46 -7.23 -6.16
C PHE A 65 -6.49 -8.19 -6.74
N SER A 66 -6.31 -8.67 -7.97
CA SER A 66 -7.22 -9.68 -8.54
C SER A 66 -7.24 -10.97 -7.73
N SER A 67 -6.14 -11.28 -7.04
CA SER A 67 -6.02 -12.47 -6.20
C SER A 67 -6.49 -12.27 -4.75
N LEU A 68 -6.90 -11.06 -4.35
CA LEU A 68 -7.34 -10.77 -2.98
C LEU A 68 -8.86 -10.63 -2.91
N ARG A 69 -9.42 -11.12 -1.81
CA ARG A 69 -10.86 -11.00 -1.50
C ARG A 69 -11.13 -9.83 -0.56
N LYS A 70 -10.26 -9.61 0.43
CA LYS A 70 -10.44 -8.61 1.47
C LYS A 70 -9.09 -8.18 2.04
N ILE A 71 -8.99 -6.90 2.37
CA ILE A 71 -7.92 -6.36 3.23
C ILE A 71 -8.59 -5.53 4.32
N GLU A 72 -8.19 -5.74 5.56
CA GLU A 72 -8.54 -4.87 6.69
C GLU A 72 -7.27 -4.30 7.29
N ILE A 73 -7.21 -2.99 7.50
CA ILE A 73 -6.03 -2.31 8.04
C ILE A 73 -6.37 -1.80 9.44
N THR A 74 -5.53 -2.18 10.41
CA THR A 74 -5.54 -1.62 11.75
C THR A 74 -4.36 -0.67 11.90
N TYR A 75 -4.67 0.61 12.06
CA TYR A 75 -3.66 1.64 12.33
C TYR A 75 -3.37 1.73 13.83
N HIS A 76 -2.09 1.63 14.17
CA HIS A 76 -1.58 1.69 15.54
C HIS A 76 -1.10 3.09 15.89
N GLU A 77 -0.44 3.74 14.93
CA GLU A 77 0.09 5.09 15.08
C GLU A 77 0.05 5.82 13.73
N VAL A 78 -0.28 7.11 13.77
CA VAL A 78 -0.25 8.00 12.61
C VAL A 78 0.41 9.31 13.04
N ILE A 79 1.51 9.66 12.37
CA ILE A 79 2.28 10.88 12.62
C ILE A 79 2.22 11.74 11.37
N GLU A 80 1.80 12.99 11.55
CA GLU A 80 1.82 14.02 10.53
C GLU A 80 3.07 14.90 10.69
N ALA A 81 3.84 15.04 9.62
CA ALA A 81 4.96 15.96 9.52
C ALA A 81 4.84 16.81 8.24
N PRO A 82 5.51 17.98 8.14
CA PRO A 82 5.45 18.80 6.93
C PRO A 82 5.81 18.00 5.66
N GLY A 83 4.85 17.85 4.74
CA GLY A 83 5.00 17.15 3.47
C GLY A 83 5.07 15.62 3.56
N ARG A 84 4.76 15.03 4.72
CA ARG A 84 4.87 13.59 4.95
C ARG A 84 3.94 13.05 6.03
N VAL A 85 3.33 11.91 5.77
CA VAL A 85 2.66 11.09 6.79
C VAL A 85 3.44 9.83 7.05
N ILE A 86 3.57 9.45 8.31
CA ILE A 86 4.14 8.19 8.75
C ILE A 86 3.03 7.44 9.47
N PHE A 87 2.88 6.14 9.23
CA PHE A 87 1.98 5.33 10.04
C PHE A 87 2.58 3.95 10.30
N HIS A 88 2.23 3.39 11.46
CA HIS A 88 2.41 1.98 11.76
C HIS A 88 1.04 1.31 11.71
N ALA A 89 0.94 0.22 10.94
CA ALA A 89 -0.30 -0.50 10.75
C ALA A 89 -0.06 -1.99 10.54
N THR A 90 -1.00 -2.80 11.00
CA THR A 90 -1.14 -4.19 10.58
C THR A 90 -2.27 -4.32 9.57
N ALA A 91 -2.19 -5.32 8.70
CA ALA A 91 -3.27 -5.67 7.81
C ALA A 91 -3.59 -7.16 7.88
N ASP A 92 -4.87 -7.47 7.97
CA ASP A 92 -5.42 -8.81 7.82
C ASP A 92 -5.91 -8.95 6.38
N ILE A 93 -5.37 -9.94 5.67
CA ILE A 93 -5.59 -10.14 4.23
C ILE A 93 -6.26 -11.50 4.04
N VAL A 94 -7.40 -11.50 3.35
CA VAL A 94 -8.07 -12.72 2.90
C VAL A 94 -7.91 -12.80 1.39
N THR A 95 -7.31 -13.88 0.93
CA THR A 95 -7.08 -14.17 -0.48
C THR A 95 -8.34 -14.76 -1.14
N ALA A 96 -8.33 -14.87 -2.48
CA ALA A 96 -9.44 -15.47 -3.24
C ALA A 96 -9.71 -16.94 -2.85
N ASP A 97 -8.65 -17.71 -2.54
CA ASP A 97 -8.74 -19.11 -2.09
C ASP A 97 -9.11 -19.26 -0.59
N GLY A 98 -9.28 -18.15 0.13
CA GLY A 98 -9.64 -18.14 1.54
C GLY A 98 -8.45 -18.26 2.50
N THR A 99 -7.21 -18.28 2.00
CA THR A 99 -6.02 -18.17 2.84
C THR A 99 -6.00 -16.84 3.59
N GLU A 100 -5.73 -16.91 4.89
CA GLU A 100 -5.55 -15.75 5.74
C GLU A 100 -4.06 -15.43 5.89
N LEU A 101 -3.70 -14.19 5.56
CA LEU A 101 -2.35 -13.67 5.64
C LEU A 101 -2.35 -12.42 6.51
N ASP A 102 -1.28 -12.21 7.24
CA ASP A 102 -1.07 -11.02 8.04
C ASP A 102 0.10 -10.20 7.49
N TYR A 103 -0.01 -8.89 7.56
CA TYR A 103 1.02 -7.95 7.17
C TYR A 103 1.24 -6.94 8.28
N ASP A 104 2.48 -6.54 8.49
CA ASP A 104 2.85 -5.51 9.46
C ASP A 104 3.80 -4.54 8.76
N THR A 105 3.53 -3.24 8.89
CA THR A 105 4.28 -2.20 8.21
C THR A 105 4.37 -0.92 9.02
N LEU A 106 5.56 -0.32 8.99
CA LEU A 106 5.72 1.13 9.12
C LEU A 106 5.80 1.73 7.71
N ALA A 107 4.87 2.58 7.35
CA ALA A 107 4.84 3.26 6.06
C ALA A 107 5.22 4.73 6.20
N ILE A 108 5.97 5.24 5.22
CA ILE A 108 6.28 6.66 5.07
C ILE A 108 5.83 7.14 3.70
N LEU A 109 4.89 8.08 3.69
CA LEU A 109 4.31 8.66 2.49
C LEU A 109 4.75 10.11 2.36
N ASP A 110 5.50 10.44 1.32
CA ASP A 110 5.80 11.83 0.96
C ASP A 110 4.73 12.38 0.02
N LEU A 111 4.36 13.64 0.21
CA LEU A 111 3.33 14.32 -0.56
C LEU A 111 3.92 15.45 -1.41
N VAL A 112 3.27 15.71 -2.54
CA VAL A 112 3.58 16.84 -3.44
C VAL A 112 2.28 17.48 -3.89
N GLU A 113 2.28 18.80 -4.13
CA GLU A 113 1.18 19.45 -4.86
C GLU A 113 1.30 19.16 -6.35
N GLU A 114 0.23 18.63 -6.93
CA GLU A 114 0.12 18.32 -8.36
C GLU A 114 -1.35 18.40 -8.79
N ASP A 115 -1.61 18.98 -9.97
CA ASP A 115 -2.96 19.13 -10.53
C ASP A 115 -3.98 19.79 -9.58
N GLY A 116 -3.53 20.74 -8.75
CA GLY A 116 -4.37 21.47 -7.81
C GLY A 116 -4.73 20.70 -6.53
N GLY A 117 -4.06 19.59 -6.24
CA GLY A 117 -4.25 18.84 -4.99
C GLY A 117 -2.99 18.14 -4.49
N LEU A 118 -3.03 17.63 -3.26
CA LEU A 118 -1.95 16.81 -2.72
C LEU A 118 -2.02 15.39 -3.30
N LYS A 119 -0.89 14.91 -3.81
CA LYS A 119 -0.68 13.55 -4.31
C LYS A 119 0.47 12.90 -3.56
N ILE A 120 0.46 11.57 -3.49
CA ILE A 120 1.55 10.82 -2.89
C ILE A 120 2.64 10.63 -3.94
N SER A 121 3.84 11.15 -3.66
CA SER A 121 4.99 11.08 -4.56
C SER A 121 5.94 9.94 -4.24
N LYS A 122 5.95 9.51 -2.99
CA LYS A 122 6.79 8.40 -2.56
C LYS A 122 6.12 7.60 -1.47
N PHE A 123 6.12 6.29 -1.60
CA PHE A 123 5.68 5.35 -0.57
C PHE A 123 6.87 4.48 -0.20
N ARG A 124 7.27 4.54 1.08
CA ARG A 124 8.28 3.64 1.64
C ARG A 124 7.61 2.72 2.64
N ASP A 125 7.62 1.43 2.34
CA ASP A 125 7.01 0.38 3.13
C ASP A 125 8.11 -0.36 3.90
N PHE A 126 8.10 -0.27 5.23
CA PHE A 126 9.01 -0.99 6.12
C PHE A 126 8.22 -2.14 6.73
N SER A 127 8.16 -3.24 6.00
CA SER A 127 7.41 -4.41 6.40
C SER A 127 8.28 -5.57 6.81
N ASP A 128 7.70 -6.46 7.62
CA ASP A 128 8.33 -7.71 8.01
C ASP A 128 8.72 -8.53 6.75
N PRO A 129 10.02 -8.84 6.59
CA PRO A 129 10.53 -9.71 5.53
C PRO A 129 9.76 -10.99 5.27
N GLU A 130 9.45 -11.72 6.34
CA GLU A 130 8.89 -13.06 6.29
C GLU A 130 7.42 -12.98 5.89
N LYS A 131 6.67 -12.04 6.48
CA LYS A 131 5.27 -11.78 6.11
C LYS A 131 5.13 -11.35 4.66
N ARG A 132 6.02 -10.46 4.23
CA ARG A 132 6.09 -10.02 2.82
C ARG A 132 6.42 -11.18 1.89
N HIS A 133 7.41 -12.00 2.24
CA HIS A 133 7.76 -13.17 1.43
C HIS A 133 6.59 -14.16 1.32
N ARG A 134 5.85 -14.40 2.41
CA ARG A 134 4.63 -15.22 2.38
C ARG A 134 3.57 -14.67 1.43
N LEU A 135 3.27 -13.37 1.50
CA LEU A 135 2.28 -12.74 0.63
C LEU A 135 2.67 -12.82 -0.86
N HIS A 136 3.91 -12.48 -1.19
CA HIS A 136 4.36 -12.51 -2.59
C HIS A 136 4.58 -13.94 -3.11
N GLY A 137 5.06 -14.85 -2.26
CA GLY A 137 5.19 -16.26 -2.60
C GLY A 137 3.83 -16.87 -2.94
N TRP A 138 2.83 -16.64 -2.07
CA TRP A 138 1.46 -17.06 -2.34
C TRP A 138 0.92 -16.44 -3.65
N ALA A 139 1.08 -15.13 -3.84
CA ALA A 139 0.60 -14.47 -5.06
C ALA A 139 1.25 -15.04 -6.33
N ALA A 140 2.55 -15.32 -6.31
CA ALA A 140 3.26 -15.92 -7.43
C ALA A 140 2.76 -17.34 -7.74
N GLU A 141 2.51 -18.16 -6.72
CA GLU A 141 1.96 -19.50 -6.87
C GLU A 141 0.54 -19.49 -7.45
N THR A 142 -0.33 -18.61 -6.95
CA THR A 142 -1.71 -18.48 -7.42
C THR A 142 -1.78 -18.01 -8.87
N LEU A 143 -0.96 -17.02 -9.23
CA LEU A 143 -0.85 -16.55 -10.61
C LEU A 143 -0.32 -17.64 -11.56
N ALA A 144 0.64 -18.46 -11.12
CA ALA A 144 1.16 -19.56 -11.91
C ALA A 144 0.12 -20.67 -12.16
N LYS A 145 -0.85 -20.85 -11.25
CA LYS A 145 -1.93 -21.84 -11.39
C LYS A 145 -3.11 -21.35 -12.22
N GLY A 146 -3.19 -20.05 -12.53
CA GLY A 146 -4.34 -19.47 -13.23
C GLY A 146 -5.62 -19.43 -12.40
N GLU A 147 -5.48 -19.43 -11.07
CA GLU A 147 -6.58 -19.46 -10.09
C GLU A 147 -6.93 -18.03 -9.58
N ALA A 148 -6.41 -17.00 -10.26
CA ALA A 148 -6.63 -15.59 -9.95
C ALA A 148 -7.88 -15.01 -10.62
#